data_AF-A0A510BDQ4-F1
#
_entry.id   AF-A0A510BDQ4-F1
#
_cell.length_a   1.000
_cell.length_b   1.000
_cell.length_c   1.000
_cell.angle_alpha   90.00
_cell.angle_beta   90.00
_cell.angle_gamma   90.00
#
_symmetry.space_group_name_H-M   'P 1'
#
loop_
_entity.id
_entity.type
_entity.pdbx_description
1 polymer ?
#
loop_
_entity_poly.entity_id
_entity_poly.type
_entity_poly.pdbx_seq_one_letter_code
_entity_poly.pdbx_strand_id
1 'polypeptide(L)'
;MDVYEVLFQRCLEHRVIVDDKKVPLWTISKEDIEEGRVDFNLQWESLQDLAISLYEFKREQLKSKELIKLPIEEILVGIAFLKSKESGYLIIDDTSNMYTCINYLSDIITARINCIAKYYYLIKKPLNTNIFDEVILKFPQKKDIRTNNMQDLKEIVFKLKNLQFDI
;
A
#
# COMPACT_ATOMS: atom_id res chain seq x y z
N MET A 1 -6.42 14.26 -12.79
CA MET A 1 -6.64 13.03 -12.01
C MET A 1 -5.66 13.06 -10.86
N ASP A 2 -6.16 12.99 -9.63
CA ASP A 2 -5.33 12.96 -8.42
C ASP A 2 -4.48 11.67 -8.40
N VAL A 3 -3.25 11.74 -7.90
CA VAL A 3 -2.33 10.59 -7.83
C VAL A 3 -2.90 9.46 -6.97
N TYR A 4 -3.64 9.80 -5.91
CA TYR A 4 -4.31 8.83 -5.04
C TYR A 4 -5.49 8.17 -5.74
N GLU A 5 -6.20 8.89 -6.61
CA GLU A 5 -7.24 8.30 -7.45
C GLU A 5 -6.62 7.30 -8.45
N VAL A 6 -5.50 7.65 -9.09
CA VAL A 6 -4.82 6.69 -9.97
C VAL A 6 -4.34 5.46 -9.20
N LEU A 7 -3.83 5.64 -7.98
CA LEU A 7 -3.44 4.53 -7.12
C LEU A 7 -4.64 3.64 -6.78
N PHE A 8 -5.78 4.24 -6.42
CA PHE A 8 -7.01 3.52 -6.12
C PHE A 8 -7.44 2.66 -7.31
N GLN A 9 -7.52 3.25 -8.50
CA GLN A 9 -7.85 2.52 -9.74
C GLN A 9 -6.87 1.36 -10.02
N ARG A 10 -5.58 1.53 -9.71
CA ARG A 10 -4.61 0.43 -9.82
C ARG A 10 -4.83 -0.68 -8.80
N CYS A 11 -5.30 -0.37 -7.60
CA CYS A 11 -5.66 -1.38 -6.60
C CYS A 11 -6.86 -2.22 -7.10
N LEU A 12 -7.81 -1.62 -7.81
CA LEU A 12 -8.96 -2.33 -8.39
C LEU A 12 -8.57 -3.38 -9.43
N GLU A 13 -7.43 -3.19 -10.10
CA GLU A 13 -6.89 -4.13 -11.08
C GLU A 13 -6.06 -5.27 -10.45
N HIS A 14 -5.89 -5.28 -9.12
CA HIS A 14 -5.22 -6.37 -8.42
C HIS A 14 -5.94 -7.69 -8.69
N ARG A 15 -5.19 -8.74 -9.03
CA ARG A 15 -5.75 -10.03 -9.42
C ARG A 15 -5.98 -10.91 -8.20
N VAL A 16 -7.24 -11.12 -7.88
CA VAL A 16 -7.71 -12.03 -6.84
C VAL A 16 -8.19 -13.35 -7.46
N ILE A 17 -8.33 -14.39 -6.64
CA ILE A 17 -8.78 -15.71 -7.05
C ILE A 17 -10.17 -15.95 -6.46
N VAL A 18 -11.14 -16.23 -7.34
CA VAL A 18 -12.52 -16.60 -6.96
C VAL A 18 -12.88 -17.84 -7.77
N ASP A 19 -13.29 -18.92 -7.09
CA ASP A 19 -13.61 -20.21 -7.71
C ASP A 19 -12.52 -20.68 -8.71
N ASP A 20 -11.25 -20.66 -8.27
CA ASP A 20 -10.04 -20.99 -9.04
C ASP A 20 -9.75 -20.10 -10.27
N LYS A 21 -10.49 -19.00 -10.45
CA LYS A 21 -10.29 -18.05 -11.55
C LYS A 21 -9.67 -16.75 -11.07
N LYS A 22 -8.66 -16.28 -11.82
CA LYS A 22 -8.04 -14.98 -11.58
C LYS A 22 -8.87 -13.85 -12.18
N VAL A 23 -9.47 -13.04 -11.33
CA VAL A 23 -10.33 -11.90 -11.72
C VAL A 23 -9.81 -10.60 -11.11
N PRO A 24 -10.09 -9.43 -11.71
CA PRO A 24 -9.79 -8.15 -11.08
C PRO A 24 -10.57 -7.95 -9.78
N LEU A 25 -9.98 -7.26 -8.81
CA LEU A 25 -10.58 -6.98 -7.51
C LEU A 25 -11.96 -6.31 -7.64
N TRP A 26 -12.15 -5.41 -8.61
CA TRP A 26 -13.44 -4.72 -8.76
C TRP A 26 -14.62 -5.62 -9.13
N THR A 27 -14.37 -6.87 -9.54
CA THR A 27 -15.43 -7.80 -9.97
C THR A 27 -16.05 -8.59 -8.83
N ILE A 28 -15.45 -8.59 -7.63
CA ILE A 28 -15.93 -9.37 -6.48
C ILE A 28 -17.07 -8.64 -5.77
N SER A 29 -17.98 -9.41 -5.16
CA SER A 29 -19.06 -8.87 -4.33
C SER A 29 -18.77 -9.00 -2.82
N LYS A 30 -19.61 -8.39 -1.99
CA LYS A 30 -19.52 -8.56 -0.53
C LYS A 30 -19.83 -9.99 -0.12
N GLU A 31 -20.80 -10.60 -0.78
CA GLU A 31 -21.21 -11.99 -0.56
C GLU A 31 -20.05 -12.95 -0.84
N ASP A 32 -19.25 -12.71 -1.89
CA ASP A 32 -18.07 -13.54 -2.18
C ASP A 32 -17.04 -13.52 -1.01
N ILE A 33 -16.85 -12.36 -0.39
CA ILE A 33 -15.94 -12.18 0.76
C ILE A 33 -16.53 -12.84 2.02
N GLU A 34 -17.83 -12.61 2.29
CA GLU A 34 -18.53 -13.14 3.47
C GLU A 34 -18.60 -14.67 3.45
N GLU A 35 -18.76 -15.28 2.27
CA GLU A 35 -18.74 -16.72 2.08
C GLU A 35 -17.31 -17.32 2.03
N GLY A 36 -16.28 -16.48 2.13
CA GLY A 36 -14.88 -16.91 2.13
C GLY A 36 -14.41 -17.51 0.79
N ARG A 37 -15.05 -17.14 -0.32
CA ARG A 37 -14.74 -17.63 -1.67
C ARG A 37 -13.60 -16.86 -2.35
N VAL A 38 -13.15 -15.76 -1.75
CA VAL A 38 -12.12 -14.88 -2.30
C VAL A 38 -10.77 -15.15 -1.63
N ASP A 39 -9.78 -15.55 -2.44
CA ASP A 39 -8.36 -15.45 -2.08
C ASP A 39 -7.78 -14.18 -2.72
N PHE A 40 -7.35 -13.24 -1.89
CA PHE A 40 -6.79 -11.97 -2.34
C PHE A 40 -5.41 -12.11 -3.00
N ASN A 41 -4.83 -13.32 -3.01
CA ASN A 41 -3.56 -13.64 -3.66
C ASN A 41 -2.44 -12.69 -3.19
N LEU A 42 -2.30 -12.59 -1.87
CA LEU A 42 -1.35 -11.72 -1.17
C LEU A 42 -0.19 -12.54 -0.61
N GLN A 43 0.99 -11.92 -0.53
CA GLN A 43 2.19 -12.55 0.04
C GLN A 43 2.15 -12.64 1.58
N TRP A 44 1.23 -11.95 2.23
CA TRP A 44 1.11 -11.87 3.69
C TRP A 44 -0.13 -12.62 4.16
N GLU A 45 -0.02 -13.29 5.31
CA GLU A 45 -1.12 -14.05 5.90
C GLU A 45 -1.96 -13.19 6.87
N SER A 46 -1.40 -12.07 7.36
CA SER A 46 -2.06 -11.22 8.36
C SER A 46 -1.57 -9.77 8.34
N LEU A 47 -2.34 -8.88 8.99
CA LEU A 47 -1.92 -7.49 9.19
C LEU A 47 -0.60 -7.37 9.99
N GLN A 48 -0.34 -8.29 10.93
CA GLN A 48 0.92 -8.29 11.69
C GLN A 48 2.11 -8.66 10.79
N ASP A 49 1.96 -9.64 9.91
CA ASP A 49 3.02 -10.06 8.99
C ASP A 49 3.31 -8.95 7.97
N LEU A 50 2.26 -8.26 7.50
CA LEU A 50 2.39 -7.08 6.66
C LEU A 50 3.10 -5.94 7.41
N ALA A 51 2.72 -5.64 8.66
CA ALA A 51 3.36 -4.60 9.46
C ALA A 51 4.86 -4.85 9.68
N ILE A 52 5.25 -6.11 9.94
CA ILE A 52 6.66 -6.51 10.07
C ILE A 52 7.38 -6.27 8.74
N SER A 53 6.80 -6.71 7.62
CA SER A 53 7.38 -6.53 6.29
C SER A 53 7.58 -5.05 5.93
N LEU A 54 6.61 -4.19 6.25
CA LEU A 54 6.71 -2.74 6.05
C LEU A 54 7.81 -2.11 6.92
N TYR A 55 7.92 -2.54 8.18
CA TYR A 55 8.99 -2.07 9.06
C TYR A 55 10.38 -2.43 8.52
N GLU A 56 10.56 -3.66 8.04
CA GLU A 56 11.80 -4.10 7.40
C GLU A 56 12.09 -3.31 6.13
N PHE A 57 11.11 -3.15 5.25
CA PHE A 57 11.24 -2.35 4.04
C PHE A 57 11.69 -0.92 4.33
N LYS A 58 11.10 -0.27 5.34
CA LYS A 58 11.49 1.08 5.77
C LYS A 58 12.97 1.11 6.16
N ARG A 59 13.42 0.14 6.96
CA ARG A 59 14.82 0.04 7.39
C ARG A 59 15.78 -0.15 6.23
N GLU A 60 15.41 -0.98 5.25
CA GLU A 60 16.22 -1.19 4.05
C GLU A 60 16.27 0.06 3.17
N GLN A 61 15.13 0.71 2.94
CA GLN A 61 15.04 1.91 2.10
C GLN A 61 15.86 3.06 2.68
N LEU A 62 15.89 3.22 4.01
CA LEU A 62 16.71 4.25 4.69
C LEU A 62 18.22 4.02 4.56
N LYS A 63 18.66 2.76 4.41
CA LYS A 63 20.07 2.40 4.22
C LYS A 63 20.49 2.43 2.74
N SER A 64 19.52 2.30 1.84
CA SER A 64 19.75 2.25 0.40
C SER A 64 19.94 3.65 -0.21
N LYS A 65 20.83 3.74 -1.20
CA LYS A 65 20.95 4.91 -2.10
C LYS A 65 20.06 4.78 -3.35
N GLU A 66 19.42 3.62 -3.51
CA GLU A 66 18.52 3.31 -4.61
C GLU A 66 17.11 3.04 -4.09
N LEU A 67 16.12 3.18 -4.98
CA LEU A 67 14.75 2.81 -4.66
C LEU A 67 14.59 1.29 -4.68
N ILE A 68 14.16 0.75 -3.56
CA ILE A 68 13.80 -0.66 -3.44
C ILE A 68 12.42 -0.84 -4.08
N LYS A 69 12.16 -1.92 -4.81
CA LYS A 69 10.84 -2.13 -5.43
C LYS A 69 9.77 -2.29 -4.34
N LEU A 70 8.73 -1.46 -4.39
CA LEU A 70 7.62 -1.48 -3.43
C LEU A 70 6.29 -1.71 -4.16
N PRO A 71 5.60 -2.84 -3.95
CA PRO A 71 4.29 -3.09 -4.54
C PRO A 71 3.20 -2.37 -3.74
N ILE A 72 3.08 -1.05 -3.89
CA ILE A 72 2.15 -0.22 -3.10
C ILE A 72 0.70 -0.68 -3.27
N GLU A 73 0.32 -1.06 -4.49
CA GLU A 73 -1.01 -1.55 -4.82
C GLU A 73 -1.37 -2.81 -4.00
N GLU A 74 -0.49 -3.81 -4.01
CA GLU A 74 -0.66 -5.06 -3.26
C GLU A 74 -0.67 -4.81 -1.75
N ILE A 75 0.17 -3.90 -1.26
CA ILE A 75 0.19 -3.50 0.15
C ILE A 75 -1.15 -2.91 0.57
N LEU A 76 -1.74 -2.02 -0.23
CA LEU A 76 -3.02 -1.38 0.11
C LEU A 76 -4.19 -2.37 0.11
N VAL A 77 -4.20 -3.30 -0.84
CA VAL A 77 -5.14 -4.43 -0.84
C VAL A 77 -4.94 -5.27 0.43
N GLY A 78 -3.69 -5.56 0.80
CA GLY A 78 -3.37 -6.26 2.04
C GLY A 78 -3.86 -5.55 3.31
N ILE A 79 -3.65 -4.23 3.40
CA ILE A 79 -4.15 -3.42 4.51
C ILE A 79 -5.68 -3.47 4.60
N ALA A 80 -6.38 -3.51 3.47
CA ALA A 80 -7.84 -3.49 3.43
C ALA A 80 -8.48 -4.84 3.83
N PHE A 81 -7.88 -5.97 3.41
CA PHE A 81 -8.54 -7.27 3.46
C PHE A 81 -7.87 -8.32 4.38
N LEU A 82 -6.61 -8.12 4.81
CA LEU A 82 -6.00 -9.02 5.78
C LEU A 82 -6.66 -8.86 7.14
N LYS A 83 -6.84 -9.98 7.84
CA LYS A 83 -7.29 -10.01 9.22
C LYS A 83 -6.09 -9.95 10.17
N SER A 84 -6.32 -9.49 11.39
CA SER A 84 -5.34 -9.63 12.46
C SER A 84 -5.27 -11.09 12.90
N LYS A 85 -4.07 -11.57 13.25
CA LYS A 85 -3.90 -12.82 13.99
C LYS A 85 -4.66 -12.74 15.31
N GLU A 86 -5.48 -13.76 15.59
CA GLU A 86 -6.06 -13.97 16.92
C GLU A 86 -4.92 -14.32 17.89
N SER A 87 -4.55 -13.38 18.77
CA SER A 87 -3.67 -13.68 19.89
C SER A 87 -4.51 -13.97 21.13
N GLY A 88 -4.31 -15.13 21.76
CA GLY A 88 -5.04 -15.55 22.95
C GLY A 88 -5.21 -14.42 23.99
N TYR A 89 -6.45 -14.25 24.44
CA TYR A 89 -6.95 -13.25 25.42
C TYR A 89 -6.98 -11.78 25.00
N LEU A 90 -6.33 -11.35 23.92
CA LEU A 90 -6.37 -9.97 23.42
C LEU A 90 -6.88 -9.95 21.99
N ILE A 91 -8.13 -9.51 21.81
CA ILE A 91 -8.63 -9.07 20.50
C ILE A 91 -7.79 -7.85 20.12
N ILE A 92 -6.78 -8.05 19.28
CA ILE A 92 -6.07 -6.93 18.67
C ILE A 92 -7.02 -6.38 17.59
N ASP A 93 -7.48 -5.15 17.79
CA ASP A 93 -8.41 -4.48 16.88
C ASP A 93 -7.80 -4.32 15.48
N ASP A 94 -8.44 -4.92 14.48
CA ASP A 94 -8.10 -4.81 13.06
C ASP A 94 -7.88 -3.35 12.64
N THR A 95 -8.65 -2.42 13.21
CA THR A 95 -8.56 -0.99 12.93
C THR A 95 -7.20 -0.42 13.35
N SER A 96 -6.68 -0.83 14.51
CA SER A 96 -5.39 -0.36 15.03
C SER A 96 -4.22 -0.90 14.21
N ASN A 97 -4.27 -2.19 13.84
CA ASN A 97 -3.25 -2.81 13.00
C ASN A 97 -3.24 -2.22 11.58
N MET A 98 -4.43 -1.98 11.02
CA MET A 98 -4.61 -1.28 9.75
C MET A 98 -3.94 0.11 9.78
N TYR A 99 -4.23 0.92 10.80
CA TYR A 99 -3.59 2.24 10.94
C TYR A 99 -2.08 2.16 11.14
N THR A 100 -1.58 1.13 11.81
CA THR A 100 -0.13 0.89 11.96
C THR A 100 0.51 0.64 10.60
N CYS A 101 -0.10 -0.22 9.76
CA CYS A 101 0.39 -0.47 8.41
C CYS A 101 0.37 0.80 7.55
N ILE A 102 -0.71 1.60 7.62
CA ILE A 102 -0.80 2.87 6.89
C ILE A 102 0.29 3.85 7.33
N ASN A 103 0.55 3.97 8.64
CA ASN A 103 1.63 4.80 9.18
C ASN A 103 2.99 4.36 8.62
N TYR A 104 3.28 3.07 8.62
CA TYR A 104 4.54 2.56 8.05
C TYR A 104 4.63 2.80 6.55
N LEU A 105 3.55 2.63 5.79
CA LEU A 105 3.53 2.94 4.36
C LEU A 105 3.79 4.42 4.10
N SER A 106 3.18 5.32 4.86
CA SER A 106 3.44 6.77 4.79
C SER A 106 4.91 7.10 5.05
N ASP A 107 5.48 6.52 6.11
CA ASP A 107 6.89 6.69 6.46
C ASP A 107 7.83 6.18 5.37
N ILE A 108 7.50 5.05 4.74
CA ILE A 108 8.25 4.49 3.61
C ILE A 108 8.20 5.46 2.43
N ILE A 109 7.02 5.96 2.07
CA ILE A 109 6.87 6.92 0.97
C ILE A 109 7.72 8.18 1.25
N THR A 110 7.66 8.71 2.47
CA THR A 110 8.55 9.81 2.91
C THR A 110 10.04 9.45 2.74
N ALA A 111 10.46 8.26 3.18
CA ALA A 111 11.85 7.82 3.04
C ALA A 111 12.30 7.71 1.57
N ARG A 112 11.41 7.24 0.69
CA ARG A 112 11.67 7.15 -0.76
C ARG A 112 11.81 8.53 -1.40
N ILE A 113 10.93 9.47 -1.06
CA ILE A 113 11.02 10.87 -1.54
C ILE A 113 12.35 11.49 -1.12
N ASN A 114 12.74 11.30 0.14
CA ASN A 114 14.02 11.81 0.64
C ASN A 114 15.21 11.15 -0.07
N CYS A 115 15.13 9.86 -0.40
CA CYS A 115 16.12 9.17 -1.22
C CYS A 115 16.23 9.81 -2.62
N ILE A 116 15.10 10.05 -3.29
CA ILE A 116 15.03 10.70 -4.60
C ILE A 116 15.63 12.11 -4.54
N ALA A 117 15.19 12.94 -3.59
CA ALA A 117 15.65 14.31 -3.43
C ALA A 117 17.16 14.38 -3.14
N LYS A 118 17.69 13.41 -2.37
CA LYS A 118 19.11 13.37 -1.99
C LYS A 118 20.02 12.89 -3.12
N TYR A 119 19.59 11.91 -3.91
CA TYR A 119 20.48 11.18 -4.82
C TYR A 119 20.16 11.35 -6.31
N TYR A 120 18.95 11.78 -6.68
CA TYR A 120 18.46 11.73 -8.07
C TYR A 120 18.02 13.08 -8.63
N TYR A 121 18.19 14.18 -7.89
CA TYR A 121 17.66 15.50 -8.23
C TYR A 121 18.10 16.07 -9.61
N LEU A 122 19.15 15.53 -10.26
CA LEU A 122 19.69 16.12 -11.50
C LEU A 122 20.28 15.14 -12.55
N ILE A 123 20.26 13.81 -12.38
CA ILE A 123 21.17 12.94 -13.15
C ILE A 123 20.51 11.75 -13.87
N LYS A 124 19.41 11.16 -13.37
CA LYS A 124 18.69 10.05 -14.06
C LYS A 124 17.38 9.70 -13.36
N LYS A 125 16.36 9.23 -14.09
CA LYS A 125 15.18 8.57 -13.47
C LYS A 125 15.66 7.32 -12.70
N PRO A 126 15.32 7.17 -11.41
CA PRO A 126 15.67 5.96 -10.66
C PRO A 126 15.06 4.71 -11.30
N LEU A 127 15.72 3.56 -11.16
CA LEU A 127 15.08 2.26 -11.41
C LEU A 127 14.08 1.96 -10.27
N ASN A 128 13.03 1.19 -10.55
CA ASN A 128 11.98 0.82 -9.58
C ASN A 128 11.17 1.98 -8.99
N THR A 129 11.00 3.07 -9.74
CA THR A 129 10.02 4.11 -9.40
C THR A 129 8.60 3.56 -9.47
N ASN A 130 7.76 3.95 -8.52
CA ASN A 130 6.31 3.78 -8.60
C ASN A 130 5.62 5.09 -9.01
N ILE A 131 4.30 5.07 -9.11
CA ILE A 131 3.52 6.23 -9.56
C ILE A 131 3.67 7.47 -8.65
N PHE A 132 3.85 7.27 -7.34
CA PHE A 132 4.12 8.37 -6.41
C PHE A 132 5.47 9.00 -6.68
N ASP A 133 6.51 8.18 -6.80
CA ASP A 133 7.87 8.66 -7.07
C ASP A 133 7.91 9.51 -8.36
N GLU A 134 7.16 9.12 -9.38
CA GLU A 134 7.07 9.85 -10.66
C GLU A 134 6.38 11.21 -10.55
N VAL A 135 5.36 11.33 -9.70
CA VAL A 135 4.70 12.63 -9.44
C VAL A 135 5.64 13.55 -8.65
N ILE A 136 6.34 13.01 -7.66
CA ILE A 136 7.31 13.74 -6.82
C ILE A 136 8.51 14.23 -7.63
N LEU A 137 8.99 13.47 -8.61
CA LEU A 137 10.09 13.85 -9.51
C LEU A 137 9.78 15.08 -10.39
N LYS A 138 8.51 15.48 -10.53
CA LYS A 138 8.11 16.64 -11.36
C LYS A 138 8.13 17.98 -10.62
N PHE A 139 8.37 18.00 -9.30
CA PHE A 139 8.32 19.23 -8.49
C PHE A 139 9.67 19.58 -7.85
N PRO A 140 10.01 20.87 -7.67
CA PRO A 140 11.21 21.29 -6.94
C PRO A 140 11.12 20.84 -5.47
N GLN A 141 12.07 20.00 -5.06
CA GLN A 141 12.05 19.37 -3.74
C GLN A 141 12.90 20.17 -2.75
N LYS A 142 12.31 20.61 -1.63
CA LYS A 142 13.05 21.15 -0.48
C LYS A 142 13.86 20.01 0.18
N LYS A 143 14.97 20.32 0.86
CA LYS A 143 15.63 19.31 1.71
C LYS A 143 14.70 18.98 2.88
N ASP A 144 14.44 17.68 3.08
CA ASP A 144 13.57 17.11 4.12
C ASP A 144 12.06 17.27 3.85
N ILE A 145 11.50 16.39 3.02
CA ILE A 145 10.06 16.34 2.71
C ILE A 145 9.38 15.35 3.63
N ARG A 146 8.33 15.80 4.31
CA ARG A 146 7.37 14.93 5.01
C ARG A 146 6.10 14.83 4.18
N THR A 147 5.65 13.62 3.88
CA THR A 147 4.37 13.43 3.21
C THR A 147 3.21 13.65 4.17
N ASN A 148 2.20 14.40 3.75
CA ASN A 148 0.92 14.50 4.42
C ASN A 148 -0.12 13.66 3.68
N ASN A 149 0.13 12.36 3.55
CA ASN A 149 -0.64 11.41 2.73
C ASN A 149 -1.48 10.42 3.55
N MET A 150 -1.45 10.55 4.88
CA MET A 150 -2.14 9.63 5.79
C MET A 150 -3.64 9.57 5.55
N GLN A 151 -4.27 10.73 5.31
CA GLN A 151 -5.71 10.79 5.11
C GLN A 151 -6.12 10.16 3.77
N ASP A 152 -5.36 10.43 2.71
CA ASP A 152 -5.62 9.86 1.38
C ASP A 152 -5.44 8.33 1.38
N LEU A 153 -4.38 7.83 2.03
CA LEU A 153 -4.16 6.38 2.16
C LEU A 153 -5.28 5.71 2.98
N LYS A 154 -5.75 6.35 4.06
CA LYS A 154 -6.92 5.87 4.81
C LYS A 154 -8.15 5.82 3.93
N GLU A 155 -8.41 6.86 3.15
CA GLU A 155 -9.57 6.92 2.27
C GLU A 155 -9.55 5.78 1.24
N ILE A 156 -8.39 5.52 0.60
CA ILE A 156 -8.22 4.40 -0.31
C ILE A 156 -8.54 3.07 0.38
N VAL A 157 -7.95 2.82 1.54
CA VAL A 157 -8.17 1.58 2.31
C VAL A 157 -9.65 1.42 2.68
N PHE A 158 -10.31 2.50 3.12
CA PHE A 158 -11.74 2.46 3.46
C PHE A 158 -12.61 2.22 2.23
N LYS A 159 -12.31 2.84 1.09
CA LYS A 159 -13.03 2.59 -0.17
C LYS A 159 -12.90 1.12 -0.59
N LEU A 160 -11.67 0.58 -0.57
CA LEU A 160 -11.41 -0.83 -0.86
C LEU A 160 -12.19 -1.76 0.09
N LYS A 161 -12.06 -1.55 1.40
CA LYS A 161 -12.72 -2.38 2.43
C LYS A 161 -14.25 -2.38 2.31
N ASN A 162 -14.84 -1.27 1.84
CA ASN A 162 -16.28 -1.15 1.66
C ASN A 162 -16.76 -1.52 0.24
N LEU A 163 -15.86 -1.93 -0.65
CA LEU A 163 -16.11 -2.17 -2.09
C LEU A 163 -16.75 -0.96 -2.79
N GLN A 164 -16.36 0.26 -2.42
CA GLN A 164 -16.82 1.50 -3.05
C GLN A 164 -16.04 1.75 -4.34
N PHE A 165 -16.36 1.02 -5.39
CA PHE A 165 -15.55 1.01 -6.60
C PHE A 165 -15.89 2.12 -7.61
N ASP A 166 -17.03 2.82 -7.47
CA ASP A 166 -17.47 3.96 -8.31
C ASP A 166 -16.83 3.99 -9.71
N ILE A 167 -17.13 2.97 -10.53
CA ILE A 167 -16.59 2.75 -11.88
C ILE A 167 -17.52 3.34 -12.94
#